data_AF-A0A932T6T4-F1
#
_entry.id   AF-A0A932T6T4-F1
#
_cell.length_a   1.000
_cell.length_b   1.000
_cell.length_c   1.000
_cell.angle_alpha   90.00
_cell.angle_beta   90.00
_cell.angle_gamma   90.00
#
_symmetry.space_group_name_H-M   'P 1'
#
loop_
_entity.id
_entity.type
_entity.pdbx_description
1 polymer ?
#
loop_
_entity_poly.entity_id
_entity_poly.type
_entity_poly.pdbx_seq_one_letter_code
_entity_poly.pdbx_strand_id
1 'polypeptide(L)' 'MYNIQSILQHYFGYSAFRHNQQEIIENVLAKKDTIVLMPTGGGKSLCYQIPALAFDGV' A
#
# COMPACT_ATOMS: atom_id res chain seq x y z
N MET A 1 -4.84 -3.83 -13.73
CA MET A 1 -4.90 -4.39 -12.36
C MET A 1 -3.49 -4.26 -11.78
N TYR A 2 -3.30 -3.47 -10.73
CA TYR A 2 -1.97 -3.19 -10.18
C TYR A 2 -1.41 -4.43 -9.46
N ASN A 3 -0.18 -4.83 -9.76
CA ASN A 3 0.48 -5.92 -9.05
C ASN A 3 1.24 -5.37 -7.83
N ILE A 4 0.49 -5.09 -6.75
CA ILE A 4 1.05 -4.50 -5.52
C ILE A 4 2.07 -5.41 -4.82
N GLN A 5 1.97 -6.73 -5.01
CA GLN A 5 2.93 -7.69 -4.49
C GLN A 5 4.30 -7.52 -5.16
N SER A 6 4.31 -7.31 -6.48
CA SER A 6 5.55 -7.03 -7.22
C SER A 6 6.18 -5.71 -6.79
N ILE A 7 5.37 -4.66 -6.57
CA ILE A 7 5.86 -3.36 -6.07
C ILE A 7 6.48 -3.52 -4.67
N LEU A 8 5.79 -4.23 -3.77
CA LEU A 8 6.26 -4.51 -2.43
C LEU A 8 7.63 -5.22 -2.44
N GLN A 9 7.75 -6.27 -3.25
CA GLN A 9 8.99 -7.04 -3.34
C GLN A 9 10.11 -6.24 -3.99
N HIS A 10 9.84 -5.57 -5.12
CA HIS A 10 10.86 -4.89 -5.92
C HIS A 10 11.41 -3.64 -5.22
N TYR A 11 10.55 -2.79 -4.65
CA TYR A 11 10.96 -1.51 -4.07
C TYR A 11 11.23 -1.58 -2.56
N PHE A 12 10.58 -2.49 -1.85
CA PHE A 12 10.65 -2.54 -0.37
C PHE A 12 11.27 -3.86 0.16
N GLY A 13 11.52 -4.85 -0.70
CA GLY A 13 12.17 -6.10 -0.31
C GLY A 13 11.33 -7.00 0.61
N TYR A 14 10.04 -6.71 0.78
CA TYR A 14 9.15 -7.52 1.62
C TYR A 14 8.43 -8.59 0.80
N SER A 15 8.33 -9.79 1.37
CA SER A 15 7.63 -10.92 0.74
C SER A 15 6.13 -10.95 1.05
N ALA A 16 5.66 -10.18 2.03
CA ALA A 16 4.26 -10.13 2.43
C ALA A 16 3.92 -8.80 3.09
N PHE A 17 2.67 -8.37 2.89
CA PHE A 17 2.07 -7.28 3.65
C PHE A 17 1.86 -7.69 5.11
N ARG A 18 1.92 -6.72 6.02
CA ARG A 18 1.61 -6.93 7.44
C ARG A 18 0.19 -6.45 7.74
N HIS A 19 -0.51 -7.19 8.59
CA HIS A 19 -1.83 -6.80 9.11
C HIS A 19 -2.76 -6.35 7.95
N ASN A 20 -3.39 -5.18 8.09
CA ASN A 20 -4.39 -4.65 7.15
C ASN A 20 -3.76 -3.85 6.00
N GLN A 21 -2.43 -3.86 5.81
CA GLN A 21 -1.78 -3.05 4.77
C GLN A 21 -2.32 -3.34 3.38
N GLN A 22 -2.50 -4.62 3.04
CA GLN A 22 -3.03 -5.01 1.73
C GLN A 22 -4.43 -4.44 1.51
N GLU A 23 -5.35 -4.66 2.46
CA GLU A 23 -6.73 -4.16 2.39
C GLU A 23 -6.78 -2.61 2.26
N ILE A 24 -5.96 -1.91 3.04
CA ILE A 24 -5.86 -0.45 2.97
C ILE A 24 -5.40 0.00 1.57
N ILE A 25 -4.35 -0.62 1.04
CA ILE A 25 -3.80 -0.31 -0.29
C ILE A 25 -4.86 -0.58 -1.37
N GLU A 26 -5.54 -1.72 -1.30
CA GLU A 26 -6.61 -2.09 -2.23
C GLU A 26 -7.78 -1.09 -2.20
N ASN A 27 -8.17 -0.59 -1.01
CA ASN A 27 -9.17 0.46 -0.90
C ASN A 27 -8.74 1.78 -1.57
N VAL A 28 -7.49 2.20 -1.36
CA VAL A 28 -6.94 3.41 -2.00
C VAL A 28 -6.87 3.24 -3.52
N LEU A 29 -6.42 2.08 -4.01
CA LEU A 29 -6.38 1.76 -5.45
C LEU A 29 -7.77 1.69 -6.08
N ALA A 30 -8.78 1.29 -5.31
CA ALA A 30 -10.19 1.33 -5.69
C ALA A 30 -10.80 2.74 -5.59
N LYS A 31 -10.00 3.77 -5.30
CA LYS A 31 -10.42 5.18 -5.15
C LYS A 31 -11.49 5.38 -4.07
N LYS A 32 -11.42 4.60 -2.98
CA LYS A 32 -12.27 4.78 -1.80
C LYS A 32 -11.59 5.68 -0.78
N ASP A 33 -12.34 6.65 -0.24
CA ASP A 33 -11.87 7.44 0.90
C ASP A 33 -11.58 6.51 2.08
N THR A 34 -10.34 6.55 2.58
CA THR A 34 -9.84 5.59 3.56
C THR A 34 -9.11 6.33 4.69
N ILE A 35 -9.62 6.20 5.91
CA ILE A 35 -8.95 6.70 7.13
C ILE A 35 -8.15 5.55 7.75
N VAL A 36 -6.85 5.78 7.96
CA VAL A 36 -5.93 4.78 8.50
C VAL A 36 -5.42 5.21 9.87
N LEU A 37 -5.79 4.44 10.91
CA LEU A 37 -5.25 4.59 12.26
C LEU A 37 -4.36 3.40 12.59
N MET A 38 -3.05 3.63 12.69
CA MET A 38 -2.08 2.61 13.09
C MET A 38 -0.99 3.25 13.98
N PRO A 39 -0.33 2.51 14.87
CA PRO A 39 0.76 3.03 15.70
C PRO A 39 2.00 3.40 14.88
N THR A 40 2.91 4.18 15.46
CA THR A 40 4.26 4.38 14.91
C THR A 40 4.97 3.04 14.75
N GLY A 41 5.71 2.85 13.66
CA GLY A 41 6.31 1.55 13.31
C GLY A 41 5.34 0.52 12.71
N GLY A 42 4.02 0.78 12.73
CA GLY A 42 3.01 -0.11 12.15
C GLY A 42 3.02 -0.21 10.62
N GLY A 43 3.88 0.55 9.93
CA GLY A 43 4.02 0.47 8.48
C GLY A 43 2.97 1.25 7.68
N LYS A 44 2.42 2.33 8.25
CA LYS A 44 1.50 3.27 7.55
C LYS A 44 2.07 3.81 6.24
N SER A 45 3.39 3.97 6.15
CA SER A 45 4.03 4.55 4.96
C SER A 45 3.82 3.75 3.69
N LEU A 46 3.87 2.42 3.79
CA LEU A 46 3.58 1.53 2.67
C LEU A 46 2.16 1.74 2.12
N CYS A 47 1.20 2.07 3.00
CA CYS A 47 -0.20 2.24 2.64
C CYS A 47 -0.48 3.42 1.69
N TYR A 48 0.43 4.40 1.58
CA TYR A 48 0.33 5.48 0.58
C TYR A 48 1.44 5.42 -0.48
N GLN A 49 2.62 4.88 -0.15
CA GLN A 49 3.73 4.79 -1.10
C GLN A 49 3.47 3.77 -2.21
N ILE A 50 2.88 2.62 -1.89
CA ILE A 50 2.55 1.61 -2.90
C ILE A 50 1.48 2.12 -3.88
N PRO A 51 0.37 2.74 -3.41
CA PRO A 51 -0.55 3.40 -4.33
C PRO A 51 0.10 4.46 -5.22
N ALA A 52 1.01 5.28 -4.67
CA ALA A 52 1.71 6.30 -5.44
C ALA A 52 2.58 5.72 -6.57
N LEU A 53 3.21 4.56 -6.36
CA LEU A 53 3.98 3.84 -7.40
C LEU A 53 3.09 3.08 -8.39
N ALA A 54 1.88 2.73 -7.98
CA ALA A 54 0.95 1.98 -8.81
C ALA A 54 0.20 2.89 -9.80
N PHE A 55 -0.18 4.11 -9.39
CA PHE A 55 -0.84 5.07 -10.27
C PHE A 55 0.13 5.64 -11.31
N ASP A 56 -0.40 6.05 -12.47
CA ASP A 56 0.37 6.66 -13.57
C ASP A 56 0.88 8.08 -13.24
N GLY A 57 0.67 8.57 -12.01
CA GLY A 57 0.96 9.94 -11.61
C GLY A 57 -0.16 10.92 -11.95
N VAL A 58 0.11 12.21 -11.74
CA VAL A 58 -0.78 13.34 -12.09
C VAL A 58 -0.22 14.06 -13.29
#